data_AF-A0A1G4KBH2-F1
#
_entry.id   AF-A0A1G4KBH2-F1
#
_cell.length_a   1.000
_cell.length_b   1.000
_cell.length_c   1.000
_cell.angle_alpha   90.00
_cell.angle_beta   90.00
_cell.angle_gamma   90.00
#
_symmetry.space_group_name_H-M   'P 1'
#
loop_
_entity.id
_entity.type
_entity.pdbx_description
1 polymer ?
#
loop_
_entity_poly.entity_id
_entity_poly.type
_entity_poly.pdbx_seq_one_letter_code
_entity_poly.pdbx_strand_id
1 'polypeptide(L)'
;MSNKIPLPKLQDYGLNGATGFLPVELPVTKLSDPYYEKWESVVSKLPSLLLSRRIRDIVDKLPILEVKKSLLADNAELRRAYSVLCFITNAYVWGYDEPSEILPECIAQPLLAISDKLGLPPLATYASLVLFNYQPIIEDSELVEDVMDLQNLTTINTFTGGMDESWFYLVSVFFEKTGGQCLKAGLEAIQAARDGNSEKVRSLLESIAQGIDQLGSLLMRMEEMCDPHVFYYRIRPYLAGWKNMADAGLPNGIKYGPSGPYQQYAGGSNAQSSLIQALDILLGVEHFAMGHKKPQQDAISAKSASNSFINDMRMYMPREHREFLVHLQQVSNVRDYVTNHRSNENLTLAFDACLAMLKSFRDKHIQIVSRYVILQANKKPLSGGKSKTLRSGLSKGQGKKEQKGTGGTSLIPFLKQCRDETGSVAASDWGKKMLSTGVLQVQSSSSIVGIRKQREEDQCTEQNSKRAKVGLAGDWSSFDDDDEIVSRSSGHW
;
A
#
# COMPACT_ATOMS: atom_id res chain seq x y z
N MET A 1 27.39 -9.66 12.94
CA MET A 1 27.76 -8.22 12.86
C MET A 1 26.69 -7.28 13.45
N SER A 2 25.40 -7.67 13.50
CA SER A 2 24.29 -6.84 14.02
C SER A 2 24.50 -6.26 15.44
N ASN A 3 25.06 -7.01 16.39
CA ASN A 3 25.15 -6.56 17.81
C ASN A 3 26.03 -5.31 18.06
N LYS A 4 26.80 -4.84 17.07
CA LYS A 4 27.64 -3.63 17.19
C LYS A 4 26.92 -2.33 16.80
N ILE A 5 25.81 -2.43 16.05
CA ILE A 5 25.04 -1.28 15.59
C ILE A 5 24.00 -0.96 16.68
N PRO A 6 23.96 0.27 17.25
CA PRO A 6 22.93 0.66 18.21
C PRO A 6 21.52 0.45 17.65
N LEU A 7 20.52 0.17 18.48
CA LEU A 7 19.15 0.04 17.98
C LEU A 7 18.63 1.43 17.56
N PRO A 8 17.77 1.50 16.50
CA PRO A 8 17.08 2.74 16.17
C PRO A 8 16.19 3.18 17.33
N LYS A 9 16.30 4.45 17.72
CA LYS A 9 15.30 5.10 18.58
C LYS A 9 14.20 5.64 17.69
N LEU A 10 12.94 5.26 17.96
CA LEU A 10 11.79 5.65 17.14
C LEU A 10 11.69 7.17 16.93
N GLN A 11 11.95 7.95 17.99
CA GLN A 11 11.89 9.42 17.96
C GLN A 11 12.85 10.07 16.94
N ASP A 12 14.00 9.45 16.67
CA ASP A 12 15.01 9.98 15.73
C ASP A 12 14.48 9.94 14.28
N TYR A 13 13.41 9.17 14.04
CA TYR A 13 12.69 9.04 12.78
C TYR A 13 11.29 9.67 12.81
N GLY A 14 10.97 10.42 13.87
CA GLY A 14 9.64 11.01 14.07
C GLY A 14 8.54 9.97 14.36
N LEU A 15 8.91 8.82 14.93
CA LEU A 15 8.02 7.71 15.26
C LEU A 15 7.87 7.54 16.77
N ASN A 16 6.81 6.88 17.21
CA ASN A 16 6.69 6.42 18.60
C ASN A 16 5.90 5.10 18.69
N GLY A 17 5.91 4.46 19.87
CA GLY A 17 5.21 3.18 20.07
C GLY A 17 3.68 3.28 20.18
N ALA A 18 3.12 4.48 20.36
CA ALA A 18 1.68 4.69 20.54
C ALA A 18 0.95 4.93 19.21
N THR A 19 1.60 5.59 18.24
CA THR A 19 1.01 5.98 16.95
C THR A 19 1.72 5.32 15.76
N GLY A 20 2.81 4.57 15.99
CA GLY A 20 3.51 3.83 14.95
C GLY A 20 4.14 4.74 13.91
N PHE A 21 3.69 4.60 12.66
CA PHE A 21 4.10 5.45 11.52
C PHE A 21 3.18 6.64 11.25
N LEU A 22 2.14 6.84 12.07
CA LEU A 22 1.43 8.11 12.06
C LEU A 22 2.32 9.20 12.67
N PRO A 23 2.17 10.47 12.22
CA PRO A 23 2.81 11.60 12.88
C PRO A 23 2.57 11.62 14.40
N VAL A 24 3.57 12.06 15.16
CA VAL A 24 3.48 12.18 16.63
C VAL A 24 2.42 13.21 17.04
N GLU A 25 2.35 14.31 16.30
CA GLU A 25 1.32 15.34 16.45
C GLU A 25 0.21 15.13 15.42
N LEU A 26 -1.00 15.59 15.74
CA LEU A 26 -2.13 15.50 14.81
C LEU A 26 -1.79 16.23 13.49
N PRO A 27 -2.23 15.69 12.33
CA PRO A 27 -2.03 16.38 11.06
C PRO A 27 -2.65 17.78 11.05
N VAL A 28 -1.92 18.75 10.49
CA VAL A 28 -2.46 20.10 10.25
C VAL A 28 -3.67 19.99 9.33
N THR A 29 -4.80 20.55 9.75
CA THR A 29 -6.09 20.42 9.06
C THR A 29 -6.30 21.49 7.99
N LYS A 30 -5.61 22.63 8.13
CA LYS A 30 -5.60 23.73 7.18
C LYS A 30 -4.27 24.48 7.27
N LEU A 31 -3.66 24.83 6.14
CA LEU A 31 -2.45 25.66 6.10
C LEU A 31 -2.67 26.99 6.82
N SER A 32 -1.74 27.35 7.72
CA SER A 32 -1.87 28.58 8.52
C SER A 32 -1.59 29.86 7.75
N ASP A 33 -0.71 29.82 6.73
CA ASP A 33 -0.36 30.99 5.93
C ASP A 33 -1.46 31.30 4.88
N PRO A 34 -2.15 32.45 4.97
CA PRO A 34 -3.24 32.81 4.04
C PRO A 34 -2.80 32.92 2.58
N TYR A 35 -1.49 33.01 2.32
CA TYR A 35 -0.95 32.96 0.95
C TYR A 35 -1.37 31.70 0.19
N TYR A 36 -1.53 30.57 0.89
CA TYR A 36 -1.92 29.28 0.29
C TYR A 36 -3.44 29.01 0.35
N GLU A 37 -4.26 29.96 0.78
CA GLU A 37 -5.71 29.81 0.95
C GLU A 37 -6.42 29.32 -0.32
N LYS A 38 -5.87 29.64 -1.50
CA LYS A 38 -6.44 29.19 -2.78
C LYS A 38 -6.34 27.67 -2.97
N TRP A 39 -5.28 27.02 -2.50
CA TRP A 39 -5.18 25.56 -2.53
C TRP A 39 -6.21 24.94 -1.58
N GLU A 40 -6.31 25.45 -0.35
CA GLU A 40 -7.28 25.01 0.66
C GLU A 40 -8.74 25.20 0.19
N SER A 41 -9.01 26.32 -0.49
CA SER A 41 -10.33 26.62 -1.05
C SER A 41 -10.78 25.64 -2.13
N VAL A 42 -9.84 25.05 -2.88
CA VAL A 42 -10.12 24.06 -3.93
C VAL A 42 -10.32 22.68 -3.31
N VAL A 43 -9.40 22.22 -2.45
CA VAL A 43 -9.47 20.87 -1.86
C VAL A 43 -10.68 20.70 -0.95
N SER A 44 -11.06 21.73 -0.18
CA SER A 44 -12.26 21.70 0.67
C SER A 44 -13.57 21.56 -0.12
N LYS A 45 -13.55 21.89 -1.41
CA LYS A 45 -14.70 21.77 -2.33
C LYS A 45 -14.52 20.65 -3.35
N LEU A 46 -13.50 19.80 -3.19
CA LEU A 46 -13.11 18.81 -4.18
C LEU A 46 -14.25 17.86 -4.59
N PRO A 47 -15.05 17.32 -3.65
CA PRO A 47 -16.20 16.49 -4.02
C PRO A 47 -17.22 17.23 -4.91
N SER A 48 -17.53 18.49 -4.57
CA SER A 48 -18.45 19.32 -5.36
C SER A 48 -17.88 19.70 -6.72
N LEU A 49 -16.58 19.96 -6.82
CA LEU A 49 -15.89 20.27 -8.08
C LEU A 49 -15.82 19.06 -9.01
N LEU A 50 -15.64 17.86 -8.47
CA LEU A 50 -15.69 16.61 -9.22
C LEU A 50 -17.13 16.30 -9.68
N LEU A 51 -18.11 16.45 -8.79
CA LEU A 51 -19.53 16.26 -9.11
C LEU A 51 -20.01 17.20 -10.23
N SER A 52 -19.62 18.47 -10.16
CA SER A 52 -19.99 19.49 -11.14
C SER A 52 -19.11 19.51 -12.39
N ARG A 53 -18.07 18.66 -12.47
CA ARG A 53 -17.06 18.65 -13.54
C ARG A 53 -16.44 20.03 -13.78
N ARG A 54 -15.96 20.65 -12.72
CA ARG A 54 -15.31 21.98 -12.76
C ARG A 54 -13.88 21.99 -12.25
N ILE A 55 -13.36 20.84 -11.80
CA ILE A 55 -12.03 20.79 -11.17
C ILE A 55 -10.92 21.34 -12.07
N ARG A 56 -10.89 20.97 -13.36
CA ARG A 56 -9.90 21.48 -14.33
C ARG A 56 -10.02 22.99 -14.53
N ASP A 57 -11.21 23.48 -14.90
CA ASP A 57 -11.49 24.91 -15.10
C ASP A 57 -11.12 25.81 -13.91
N ILE A 58 -11.26 25.30 -12.68
CA ILE A 58 -10.92 26.05 -11.47
C ILE A 58 -9.41 26.00 -11.22
N VAL A 59 -8.78 24.83 -11.33
CA VAL A 59 -7.34 24.67 -11.13
C VAL A 59 -6.53 25.47 -12.16
N ASP A 60 -6.95 25.47 -13.42
CA ASP A 60 -6.28 26.21 -14.51
C ASP A 60 -6.27 27.74 -14.29
N LYS A 61 -7.16 28.25 -13.41
CA LYS A 61 -7.24 29.68 -13.05
C LYS A 61 -6.47 30.02 -11.77
N LEU A 62 -5.90 29.03 -11.09
CA LEU A 62 -5.09 29.28 -9.90
C LEU A 62 -3.81 30.03 -10.30
N PRO A 63 -3.37 31.01 -9.48
CA PRO A 63 -2.03 31.56 -9.66
C PRO A 63 -0.99 30.48 -9.34
N ILE A 64 0.18 30.62 -9.93
CA ILE A 64 1.36 29.88 -9.47
C ILE A 64 1.77 30.49 -8.13
N LEU A 65 1.73 29.68 -7.07
CA LEU A 65 2.17 30.08 -5.74
C LEU A 65 3.54 29.45 -5.47
N GLU A 66 4.49 30.27 -5.03
CA GLU A 66 5.83 29.81 -4.67
C GLU A 66 5.81 29.08 -3.32
N VAL A 67 6.65 28.07 -3.17
CA VAL A 67 6.83 27.38 -1.88
C VAL A 67 7.78 28.21 -1.00
N LYS A 68 7.21 29.02 -0.11
CA LYS A 68 7.96 29.88 0.82
C LYS A 68 8.91 29.07 1.70
N LYS A 69 10.02 29.71 2.09
CA LYS A 69 10.99 29.13 3.04
C LYS A 69 10.37 28.78 4.39
N SER A 70 9.36 29.53 4.85
CA SER A 70 8.62 29.23 6.08
C SER A 70 7.89 27.88 5.98
N LEU A 71 7.21 27.62 4.86
CA LEU A 71 6.54 26.34 4.62
C LEU A 71 7.55 25.19 4.52
N LEU A 72 8.71 25.39 3.88
CA LEU A 72 9.77 24.38 3.79
C LEU A 72 10.44 24.06 5.15
N ALA A 73 10.32 24.94 6.13
CA ALA A 73 10.91 24.78 7.45
C ALA A 73 9.97 24.11 8.46
N ASP A 74 8.66 24.07 8.17
CA ASP A 74 7.64 23.47 9.01
C ASP A 74 7.14 22.15 8.39
N ASN A 75 7.56 21.02 8.96
CA ASN A 75 7.21 19.71 8.43
C ASN A 75 5.69 19.42 8.51
N ALA A 76 4.98 19.94 9.51
CA ALA A 76 3.56 19.66 9.68
C ALA A 76 2.74 20.39 8.60
N GLU A 77 3.03 21.67 8.40
CA GLU A 77 2.46 22.48 7.31
C GLU A 77 2.87 21.94 5.93
N LEU A 78 4.13 21.52 5.76
CA LEU A 78 4.62 20.95 4.50
C LEU A 78 3.90 19.65 4.13
N ARG A 79 3.65 18.77 5.11
CA ARG A 79 2.86 17.53 4.93
C ARG A 79 1.42 17.84 4.55
N ARG A 80 0.81 18.89 5.14
CA ARG A 80 -0.52 19.38 4.75
C ARG A 80 -0.52 19.87 3.30
N ALA A 81 0.42 20.74 2.93
CA ALA A 81 0.53 21.26 1.56
C ALA A 81 0.69 20.12 0.54
N TYR A 82 1.53 19.13 0.85
CA TYR A 82 1.68 17.92 0.04
C TYR A 82 0.35 17.16 -0.11
N SER A 83 -0.36 16.87 0.98
CA SER A 83 -1.66 16.19 0.93
C SER A 83 -2.66 16.95 0.04
N VAL A 84 -2.80 18.26 0.25
CA VAL A 84 -3.70 19.13 -0.53
C VAL A 84 -3.40 19.07 -2.03
N LEU A 85 -2.13 19.28 -2.40
CA LEU A 85 -1.72 19.28 -3.81
C LEU A 85 -1.85 17.89 -4.46
N CYS A 86 -1.61 16.81 -3.71
CA CYS A 86 -1.81 15.45 -4.20
C CYS A 86 -3.28 15.12 -4.46
N PHE A 87 -4.20 15.52 -3.57
CA PHE A 87 -5.64 15.39 -3.81
C PHE A 87 -6.08 16.19 -5.05
N ILE A 88 -5.63 17.44 -5.19
CA ILE A 88 -5.94 18.25 -6.38
C ILE A 88 -5.36 17.60 -7.65
N THR A 89 -4.12 17.11 -7.61
CA THR A 89 -3.43 16.49 -8.75
C THR A 89 -4.18 15.25 -9.25
N ASN A 90 -4.47 14.31 -8.36
CA ASN A 90 -5.19 13.09 -8.72
C ASN A 90 -6.61 13.38 -9.21
N ALA A 91 -7.29 14.36 -8.62
CA ALA A 91 -8.60 14.81 -9.09
C ALA A 91 -8.53 15.51 -10.46
N TYR A 92 -7.49 16.29 -10.74
CA TYR A 92 -7.31 16.95 -12.02
C TYR A 92 -7.07 15.93 -13.15
N VAL A 93 -6.18 14.96 -12.89
CA VAL A 93 -5.85 13.90 -13.83
C VAL A 93 -7.09 13.03 -14.08
N TRP A 94 -7.71 12.46 -13.03
CA TRP A 94 -8.76 11.44 -13.17
C TRP A 94 -10.21 11.96 -13.11
N GLY A 95 -10.45 13.24 -12.82
CA GLY A 95 -11.79 13.77 -12.52
C GLY A 95 -12.76 13.90 -13.69
N TYR A 96 -12.37 13.49 -14.90
CA TYR A 96 -13.21 13.49 -16.09
C TYR A 96 -13.23 12.10 -16.72
N ASP A 97 -14.01 11.96 -17.80
CA ASP A 97 -14.00 10.76 -18.61
C ASP A 97 -12.58 10.48 -19.09
N GLU A 98 -11.96 11.37 -19.86
CA GLU A 98 -10.57 11.19 -20.30
C GLU A 98 -9.56 11.79 -19.32
N PRO A 99 -8.46 11.07 -19.01
CA PRO A 99 -7.45 11.58 -18.11
C PRO A 99 -6.69 12.78 -18.70
N SER A 100 -6.15 13.64 -17.84
CA SER A 100 -5.22 14.67 -18.29
C SER A 100 -3.79 14.15 -18.28
N GLU A 101 -3.09 14.29 -19.40
CA GLU A 101 -1.65 14.01 -19.50
C GLU A 101 -0.77 15.17 -19.05
N ILE A 102 -1.33 16.36 -18.84
CA ILE A 102 -0.56 17.57 -18.47
C ILE A 102 -1.16 18.14 -17.20
N LEU A 103 -0.33 18.30 -16.18
CA LEU A 103 -0.67 19.01 -14.95
C LEU A 103 -0.26 20.49 -15.10
N PRO A 104 -1.13 21.46 -14.81
CA PRO A 104 -0.82 22.87 -14.99
C PRO A 104 0.25 23.34 -13.99
N GLU A 105 1.03 24.35 -14.38
CA GLU A 105 2.20 24.82 -13.62
C GLU A 105 1.84 25.30 -12.21
N CYS A 106 0.63 25.82 -12.01
CA CYS A 106 0.12 26.29 -10.72
C CYS A 106 0.03 25.18 -9.65
N ILE A 107 -0.01 23.91 -10.08
CA ILE A 107 0.05 22.74 -9.19
C ILE A 107 1.38 22.00 -9.37
N ALA A 108 1.85 21.83 -10.61
CA ALA A 108 3.04 21.05 -10.90
C ALA A 108 4.31 21.60 -10.22
N GLN A 109 4.58 22.90 -10.33
CA GLN A 109 5.78 23.49 -9.75
C GLN A 109 5.84 23.38 -8.22
N PRO A 110 4.83 23.81 -7.45
CA PRO A 110 4.87 23.69 -6.00
C PRO A 110 4.87 22.24 -5.53
N LEU A 111 4.13 21.35 -6.21
CA LEU A 111 4.10 19.94 -5.85
C LEU A 111 5.47 19.28 -6.03
N LEU A 112 6.18 19.54 -7.14
CA LEU A 112 7.53 19.02 -7.35
C LEU A 112 8.50 19.47 -6.25
N ALA A 113 8.47 20.76 -5.88
CA ALA A 113 9.35 21.29 -4.84
C ALA A 113 9.07 20.70 -3.45
N ILE A 114 7.78 20.55 -3.10
CA ILE A 114 7.36 19.94 -1.83
C ILE A 114 7.69 18.44 -1.79
N SER A 115 7.44 17.75 -2.91
CA SER A 115 7.77 16.34 -3.10
C SER A 115 9.26 16.05 -2.90
N ASP A 116 10.12 16.86 -3.53
CA ASP A 116 11.57 16.75 -3.38
C ASP A 116 11.99 16.93 -1.91
N LYS A 117 11.45 17.96 -1.24
CA LYS A 117 11.75 18.25 0.17
C LYS A 117 11.34 17.11 1.11
N LEU A 118 10.17 16.51 0.89
CA LEU A 118 9.67 15.37 1.68
C LEU A 118 10.26 14.03 1.25
N GLY A 119 10.93 13.98 0.10
CA GLY A 119 11.40 12.75 -0.54
C GLY A 119 10.27 11.83 -0.98
N LEU A 120 9.10 12.38 -1.31
CA LEU A 120 7.90 11.66 -1.73
C LEU A 120 7.56 11.98 -3.20
N PRO A 121 7.05 11.02 -3.98
CA PRO A 121 6.72 11.28 -5.39
C PRO A 121 5.51 12.22 -5.53
N PRO A 122 5.42 13.00 -6.61
CA PRO A 122 4.43 14.08 -6.77
C PRO A 122 3.02 13.60 -7.14
N LEU A 123 2.43 12.72 -6.34
CA LEU A 123 1.07 12.20 -6.50
C LEU A 123 0.46 11.72 -5.18
N ALA A 124 -0.84 11.39 -5.20
CA ALA A 124 -1.49 10.77 -4.06
C ALA A 124 -0.85 9.41 -3.69
N THR A 125 -0.06 9.44 -2.62
CA THR A 125 0.60 8.31 -1.95
C THR A 125 -0.18 7.91 -0.70
N TYR A 126 0.13 6.75 -0.13
CA TYR A 126 -0.39 6.33 1.17
C TYR A 126 -0.14 7.40 2.26
N ALA A 127 1.02 8.07 2.24
CA ALA A 127 1.32 9.15 3.17
C ALA A 127 0.30 10.32 3.07
N SER A 128 0.05 10.82 1.86
CA SER A 128 -0.92 11.92 1.65
C SER A 128 -2.37 11.53 1.88
N LEU A 129 -2.74 10.28 1.58
CA LEU A 129 -4.12 9.78 1.62
C LEU A 129 -4.53 9.29 3.01
N VAL A 130 -3.57 8.80 3.80
CA VAL A 130 -3.79 8.13 5.09
C VAL A 130 -3.03 8.84 6.20
N LEU A 131 -1.70 8.79 6.20
CA LEU A 131 -0.88 9.23 7.33
C LEU A 131 -1.08 10.72 7.69
N PHE A 132 -1.36 11.57 6.70
CA PHE A 132 -1.53 13.01 6.86
C PHE A 132 -2.99 13.46 6.68
N ASN A 133 -3.96 12.53 6.69
CA ASN A 133 -5.34 12.80 6.28
C ASN A 133 -6.39 12.34 7.31
N TYR A 134 -6.18 12.67 8.58
CA TYR A 134 -7.15 12.40 9.64
C TYR A 134 -7.10 13.48 10.70
N GLN A 135 -8.21 13.62 11.42
CA GLN A 135 -8.35 14.48 12.60
C GLN A 135 -9.40 13.85 13.54
N PRO A 136 -9.35 14.15 14.84
CA PRO A 136 -10.43 13.80 15.74
C PRO A 136 -11.73 14.54 15.39
N ILE A 137 -12.88 13.93 15.69
CA ILE A 137 -14.20 14.55 15.61
C ILE A 137 -14.38 15.46 16.84
N ILE A 138 -14.07 14.92 18.02
CA ILE A 138 -14.10 15.62 19.30
C ILE A 138 -12.70 15.58 19.92
N GLU A 139 -12.12 16.76 20.18
CA GLU A 139 -10.80 16.90 20.81
C GLU A 139 -10.87 16.99 22.34
N ASP A 140 -12.05 17.29 22.89
CA ASP A 140 -12.25 17.46 24.32
C ASP A 140 -12.14 16.10 25.04
N SER A 141 -11.05 15.90 25.77
CA SER A 141 -10.77 14.68 26.54
C SER A 141 -11.73 14.45 27.70
N GLU A 142 -12.58 15.42 28.07
CA GLU A 142 -13.66 15.20 29.03
C GLU A 142 -14.88 14.53 28.38
N LEU A 143 -15.02 14.64 27.05
CA LEU A 143 -16.16 14.11 26.29
C LEU A 143 -15.87 12.75 25.63
N VAL A 144 -14.60 12.39 25.45
CA VAL A 144 -14.18 11.14 24.83
C VAL A 144 -13.08 10.44 25.62
N GLU A 145 -13.15 9.12 25.73
CA GLU A 145 -12.17 8.31 26.46
C GLU A 145 -10.80 8.27 25.75
N ASP A 146 -10.80 8.18 24.42
CA ASP A 146 -9.59 8.22 23.58
C ASP A 146 -9.84 9.10 22.35
N VAL A 147 -9.12 10.23 22.28
CA VAL A 147 -9.17 11.17 21.15
C VAL A 147 -8.83 10.48 19.83
N MET A 148 -7.98 9.45 19.89
CA MET A 148 -7.51 8.67 18.74
C MET A 148 -8.25 7.34 18.58
N ASP A 149 -9.47 7.19 19.13
CA ASP A 149 -10.33 6.05 18.86
C ASP A 149 -10.89 6.08 17.43
N LEU A 150 -11.02 4.93 16.77
CA LEU A 150 -11.50 4.86 15.38
C LEU A 150 -12.89 5.51 15.21
N GLN A 151 -13.76 5.43 16.22
CA GLN A 151 -15.10 6.03 16.18
C GLN A 151 -15.07 7.55 16.36
N ASN A 152 -13.98 8.10 16.88
CA ASN A 152 -13.78 9.53 17.06
C ASN A 152 -12.85 10.14 15.99
N LEU A 153 -12.54 9.43 14.90
CA LEU A 153 -11.74 9.97 13.81
C LEU A 153 -12.58 10.32 12.58
N THR A 154 -12.18 11.37 11.88
CA THR A 154 -12.70 11.75 10.57
C THR A 154 -11.56 12.13 9.61
N THR A 155 -11.82 12.04 8.32
CA THR A 155 -10.84 12.42 7.28
C THR A 155 -10.83 13.92 7.04
N ILE A 156 -9.67 14.47 6.70
CA ILE A 156 -9.57 15.90 6.38
C ILE A 156 -10.02 16.17 4.92
N ASN A 157 -9.52 15.38 3.98
CA ASN A 157 -9.80 15.47 2.55
C ASN A 157 -10.39 14.15 2.01
N THR A 158 -11.32 14.26 1.07
CA THR A 158 -11.87 13.14 0.28
C THR A 158 -12.10 13.57 -1.16
N PHE A 159 -12.05 12.63 -2.11
CA PHE A 159 -12.44 12.87 -3.50
C PHE A 159 -13.96 12.89 -3.66
N THR A 160 -14.66 12.02 -2.95
CA THR A 160 -16.08 11.73 -3.17
C THR A 160 -17.00 12.37 -2.13
N GLY A 161 -16.47 12.76 -0.96
CA GLY A 161 -17.28 13.17 0.19
C GLY A 161 -18.08 12.03 0.83
N GLY A 162 -17.84 10.78 0.42
CA GLY A 162 -18.59 9.62 0.86
C GLY A 162 -18.01 8.94 2.10
N MET A 163 -18.87 8.38 2.95
CA MET A 163 -18.48 7.63 4.14
C MET A 163 -17.60 6.42 3.81
N ASP A 164 -17.85 5.74 2.68
CA ASP A 164 -17.04 4.61 2.21
C ASP A 164 -15.57 4.98 2.00
N GLU A 165 -15.31 6.19 1.50
CA GLU A 165 -13.95 6.68 1.27
C GLU A 165 -13.29 7.05 2.60
N SER A 166 -14.01 7.76 3.46
CA SER A 166 -13.51 8.10 4.78
C SER A 166 -13.17 6.83 5.57
N TRP A 167 -14.06 5.84 5.57
CA TRP A 167 -13.83 4.57 6.25
C TRP A 167 -12.61 3.82 5.71
N PHE A 168 -12.42 3.80 4.38
CA PHE A 168 -11.26 3.18 3.76
C PHE A 168 -9.93 3.76 4.27
N TYR A 169 -9.85 5.09 4.38
CA TYR A 169 -8.65 5.74 4.94
C TYR A 169 -8.54 5.53 6.46
N LEU A 170 -9.63 5.69 7.21
CA LEU A 170 -9.60 5.64 8.69
C LEU A 170 -9.29 4.25 9.26
N VAL A 171 -9.79 3.18 8.65
CA VAL A 171 -9.37 1.81 9.01
C VAL A 171 -7.86 1.66 8.82
N SER A 172 -7.29 2.27 7.78
CA SER A 172 -5.85 2.26 7.52
C SER A 172 -5.06 3.13 8.52
N VAL A 173 -5.59 4.29 8.92
CA VAL A 173 -5.01 5.13 9.98
C VAL A 173 -4.94 4.35 11.30
N PHE A 174 -6.05 3.73 11.70
CA PHE A 174 -6.10 2.99 12.96
C PHE A 174 -5.24 1.73 12.93
N PHE A 175 -5.11 1.09 11.75
CA PHE A 175 -4.15 0.02 11.53
C PHE A 175 -2.71 0.46 11.83
N GLU A 176 -2.29 1.64 11.36
CA GLU A 176 -0.95 2.19 11.63
C GLU A 176 -0.75 2.52 13.11
N LYS A 177 -1.77 3.12 13.77
CA LYS A 177 -1.77 3.39 15.23
C LYS A 177 -1.57 2.09 16.02
N THR A 178 -2.43 1.11 15.80
CA THR A 178 -2.40 -0.18 16.52
C THR A 178 -1.10 -0.92 16.28
N GLY A 179 -0.49 -0.81 15.09
CA GLY A 179 0.78 -1.46 14.80
C GLY A 179 1.99 -0.88 15.53
N GLY A 180 1.88 0.32 16.11
CA GLY A 180 2.94 0.95 16.90
C GLY A 180 3.43 0.06 18.06
N GLN A 181 2.51 -0.68 18.69
CA GLN A 181 2.87 -1.62 19.77
C GLN A 181 3.78 -2.75 19.29
N CYS A 182 3.57 -3.24 18.06
CA CYS A 182 4.41 -4.29 17.46
C CYS A 182 5.81 -3.77 17.16
N LEU A 183 5.96 -2.50 16.76
CA LEU A 183 7.27 -1.88 16.54
C LEU A 183 8.04 -1.77 17.86
N LYS A 184 7.39 -1.29 18.91
CA LYS A 184 7.99 -1.19 20.24
C LYS A 184 8.42 -2.56 20.76
N ALA A 185 7.52 -3.54 20.74
CA ALA A 185 7.81 -4.90 21.17
C ALA A 185 8.93 -5.56 20.33
N GLY A 186 8.97 -5.28 19.02
CA GLY A 186 10.01 -5.76 18.11
C GLY A 186 11.40 -5.23 18.45
N LEU A 187 11.53 -3.93 18.73
CA LEU A 187 12.81 -3.34 19.16
C LEU A 187 13.25 -3.87 20.52
N GLU A 188 12.33 -4.02 21.46
CA GLU A 188 12.61 -4.67 22.75
C GLU A 188 13.04 -6.13 22.57
N ALA A 189 12.48 -6.85 21.58
CA ALA A 189 12.83 -8.24 21.32
C ALA A 189 14.25 -8.36 20.72
N ILE A 190 14.63 -7.43 19.84
CA ILE A 190 16.00 -7.35 19.30
C ILE A 190 17.00 -7.11 20.44
N GLN A 191 16.68 -6.20 21.37
CA GLN A 191 17.53 -5.94 22.53
C GLN A 191 17.61 -7.16 23.45
N ALA A 192 16.49 -7.77 23.81
CA ALA A 192 16.45 -8.98 24.64
C ALA A 192 17.23 -10.15 24.01
N ALA A 193 17.21 -10.28 22.68
CA ALA A 193 18.01 -11.26 21.96
C ALA A 193 19.52 -10.96 22.04
N ARG A 194 19.94 -9.68 22.05
CA ARG A 194 21.34 -9.30 22.29
C ARG A 194 21.79 -9.65 23.71
N ASP A 195 20.88 -9.53 24.66
CA ASP A 195 21.13 -9.81 26.09
C ASP A 195 21.04 -11.31 26.43
N GLY A 196 20.70 -12.18 25.47
CA GLY A 196 20.54 -13.62 25.70
C GLY A 196 19.31 -13.99 26.53
N ASN A 197 18.32 -13.09 26.63
CA ASN A 197 17.14 -13.29 27.46
C ASN A 197 16.00 -13.94 26.68
N SER A 198 16.10 -15.26 26.50
CA SER A 198 15.11 -16.06 25.75
C SER A 198 13.69 -15.94 26.28
N GLU A 199 13.50 -15.79 27.58
CA GLU A 199 12.17 -15.67 28.19
C GLU A 199 11.52 -14.34 27.84
N LYS A 200 12.30 -13.25 27.88
CA LYS A 200 11.81 -11.94 27.45
C LYS A 200 11.52 -11.93 25.95
N VAL A 201 12.38 -12.51 25.12
CA VAL A 201 12.13 -12.65 23.67
C VAL A 201 10.81 -13.40 23.41
N ARG A 202 10.58 -14.53 24.09
CA ARG A 202 9.33 -15.29 24.01
C ARG A 202 8.11 -14.41 24.32
N SER A 203 8.12 -13.72 25.45
CA SER A 203 6.99 -12.87 25.87
C SER A 203 6.69 -11.75 24.87
N LEU A 204 7.73 -11.16 24.28
CA LEU A 204 7.58 -10.09 23.29
C LEU A 204 7.08 -10.62 21.94
N LEU A 205 7.53 -11.80 21.52
CA LEU A 205 6.98 -12.50 20.36
C LEU A 205 5.48 -12.81 20.54
N GLU A 206 5.06 -13.24 21.73
CA GLU A 206 3.63 -13.45 22.01
C GLU A 206 2.82 -12.15 21.90
N SER A 207 3.35 -11.03 22.41
CA SER A 207 2.74 -9.71 22.22
C SER A 207 2.68 -9.28 20.75
N ILE A 208 3.73 -9.54 19.97
CA ILE A 208 3.76 -9.25 18.52
C ILE A 208 2.71 -10.11 17.80
N ALA A 209 2.61 -11.40 18.10
CA ALA A 209 1.62 -12.28 17.49
C ALA A 209 0.19 -11.79 17.76
N GLN A 210 -0.12 -11.42 19.01
CA GLN A 210 -1.42 -10.83 19.38
C GLN A 210 -1.67 -9.52 18.63
N GLY A 211 -0.68 -8.64 18.55
CA GLY A 211 -0.80 -7.38 17.81
C GLY A 211 -1.06 -7.62 16.31
N ILE A 212 -0.39 -8.58 15.68
CA ILE A 212 -0.63 -8.92 14.26
C ILE A 212 -2.04 -9.51 14.05
N ASP A 213 -2.55 -10.31 14.98
CA ASP A 213 -3.94 -10.80 14.89
C ASP A 213 -4.97 -9.65 15.01
N GLN A 214 -4.74 -8.71 15.93
CA GLN A 214 -5.55 -7.49 16.04
C GLN A 214 -5.54 -6.69 14.74
N LEU A 215 -4.37 -6.49 14.13
CA LEU A 215 -4.23 -5.85 12.82
C LEU A 215 -5.03 -6.59 11.72
N GLY A 216 -5.01 -7.93 11.74
CA GLY A 216 -5.84 -8.75 10.86
C GLY A 216 -7.34 -8.54 11.07
N SER A 217 -7.78 -8.41 12.32
CA SER A 217 -9.18 -8.14 12.66
C SER A 217 -9.59 -6.73 12.24
N LEU A 218 -8.74 -5.72 12.45
CA LEU A 218 -8.96 -4.35 11.99
C LEU A 218 -9.12 -4.26 10.47
N LEU A 219 -8.29 -4.98 9.70
CA LEU A 219 -8.42 -5.00 8.24
C LEU A 219 -9.81 -5.49 7.78
N MET A 220 -10.40 -6.47 8.47
CA MET A 220 -11.72 -6.99 8.11
C MET A 220 -12.86 -6.00 8.41
N ARG A 221 -12.63 -5.02 9.29
CA ARG A 221 -13.59 -3.94 9.54
C ARG A 221 -13.83 -3.05 8.32
N MET A 222 -12.99 -3.15 7.29
CA MET A 222 -13.24 -2.50 6.00
C MET A 222 -14.65 -2.80 5.46
N GLU A 223 -15.17 -4.00 5.73
CA GLU A 223 -16.51 -4.42 5.28
C GLU A 223 -17.66 -3.77 6.03
N GLU A 224 -17.41 -3.11 7.17
CA GLU A 224 -18.45 -2.48 8.00
C GLU A 224 -19.09 -1.28 7.27
N MET A 225 -18.27 -0.41 6.67
CA MET A 225 -18.73 0.88 6.14
C MET A 225 -18.11 1.25 4.77
N CYS A 226 -17.39 0.34 4.10
CA CYS A 226 -16.88 0.56 2.74
C CYS A 226 -17.46 -0.50 1.80
N ASP A 227 -18.45 -0.14 0.99
CA ASP A 227 -19.05 -1.06 0.04
C ASP A 227 -18.07 -1.42 -1.10
N PRO A 228 -17.89 -2.71 -1.43
CA PRO A 228 -17.00 -3.14 -2.51
C PRO A 228 -17.28 -2.51 -3.88
N HIS A 229 -18.55 -2.27 -4.23
CA HIS A 229 -18.92 -1.64 -5.50
C HIS A 229 -18.55 -0.14 -5.48
N VAL A 230 -18.85 0.57 -4.39
CA VAL A 230 -18.45 1.97 -4.22
C VAL A 230 -16.93 2.12 -4.28
N PHE A 231 -16.19 1.30 -3.54
CA PHE A 231 -14.73 1.30 -3.60
C PHE A 231 -14.21 1.14 -5.02
N TYR A 232 -14.64 0.10 -5.74
CA TYR A 232 -14.09 -0.23 -7.06
C TYR A 232 -14.38 0.84 -8.11
N TYR A 233 -15.62 1.37 -8.13
CA TYR A 233 -16.08 2.24 -9.21
C TYR A 233 -15.97 3.73 -8.88
N ARG A 234 -15.92 4.13 -7.60
CA ARG A 234 -15.98 5.54 -7.18
C ARG A 234 -14.71 6.02 -6.49
N ILE A 235 -14.03 5.16 -5.73
CA ILE A 235 -12.86 5.54 -4.93
C ILE A 235 -11.56 5.17 -5.67
N ARG A 236 -11.40 3.88 -6.01
CA ARG A 236 -10.19 3.31 -6.62
C ARG A 236 -9.68 4.07 -7.86
N PRO A 237 -10.51 4.65 -8.75
CA PRO A 237 -10.00 5.46 -9.86
C PRO A 237 -9.08 6.61 -9.44
N TYR A 238 -9.41 7.31 -8.35
CA TYR A 238 -8.62 8.45 -7.88
C TYR A 238 -7.32 8.03 -7.18
N LEU A 239 -7.27 6.78 -6.69
CA LEU A 239 -6.08 6.20 -6.07
C LEU A 239 -5.04 5.71 -7.11
N ALA A 240 -5.43 5.65 -8.38
CA ALA A 240 -4.55 5.21 -9.45
C ALA A 240 -3.44 6.23 -9.71
N GLY A 241 -2.22 5.73 -9.89
CA GLY A 241 -1.14 6.51 -10.49
C GLY A 241 -1.23 6.40 -12.01
N TRP A 242 -0.16 6.78 -12.71
CA TRP A 242 -0.10 6.81 -14.17
C TRP A 242 1.08 6.00 -14.73
N LYS A 243 1.69 5.13 -13.92
CA LYS A 243 2.60 4.07 -14.38
C LYS A 243 1.80 2.89 -14.93
N ASN A 244 2.17 2.38 -16.10
CA ASN A 244 1.52 1.24 -16.77
C ASN A 244 0.01 1.44 -17.07
N MET A 245 -0.38 2.68 -17.40
CA MET A 245 -1.79 3.09 -17.61
C MET A 245 -2.16 3.34 -19.08
N ALA A 246 -1.49 2.70 -20.04
CA ALA A 246 -1.81 2.81 -21.46
C ALA A 246 -3.29 2.47 -21.77
N ASP A 247 -3.81 1.38 -21.21
CA ASP A 247 -5.22 0.96 -21.36
C ASP A 247 -6.23 1.95 -20.74
N ALA A 248 -5.76 2.87 -19.87
CA ALA A 248 -6.57 3.90 -19.23
C ALA A 248 -6.39 5.29 -19.88
N GLY A 249 -5.62 5.40 -20.96
CA GLY A 249 -5.39 6.65 -21.69
C GLY A 249 -4.13 7.42 -21.28
N LEU A 250 -3.21 6.83 -20.50
CA LEU A 250 -1.94 7.44 -20.10
C LEU A 250 -0.76 6.50 -20.45
N PRO A 251 -0.40 6.34 -21.74
CA PRO A 251 0.66 5.42 -22.15
C PRO A 251 2.04 5.81 -21.64
N ASN A 252 2.32 7.11 -21.55
CA ASN A 252 3.63 7.65 -21.14
C ASN A 252 3.63 8.19 -19.70
N GLY A 253 2.51 8.09 -18.98
CA GLY A 253 2.33 8.81 -17.72
C GLY A 253 1.83 10.24 -17.95
N ILE A 254 2.28 11.19 -17.12
CA ILE A 254 1.88 12.62 -17.23
C ILE A 254 3.09 13.54 -17.24
N LYS A 255 2.90 14.77 -17.74
CA LYS A 255 3.85 15.87 -17.63
C LYS A 255 3.49 16.80 -16.48
N TYR A 256 4.51 17.21 -15.73
CA TYR A 256 4.41 18.24 -14.69
C TYR A 256 4.76 19.60 -15.30
N GLY A 257 3.73 20.33 -15.73
CA GLY A 257 3.87 21.50 -16.59
C GLY A 257 3.92 21.12 -18.08
N PRO A 258 3.52 22.02 -18.99
CA PRO A 258 3.43 21.73 -20.43
C PRO A 258 4.78 21.38 -21.06
N SER A 259 5.86 21.96 -20.54
CA SER A 259 7.24 21.77 -21.01
C SER A 259 8.00 20.65 -20.27
N GLY A 260 7.40 20.02 -19.26
CA GLY A 260 8.04 18.97 -18.47
C GLY A 260 8.15 17.64 -19.22
N PRO A 261 9.09 16.76 -18.84
CA PRO A 261 9.15 15.40 -19.35
C PRO A 261 7.95 14.59 -18.85
N TYR A 262 7.59 13.54 -19.59
CA TYR A 262 6.65 12.54 -19.12
C TYR A 262 7.25 11.77 -17.93
N GLN A 263 6.45 11.57 -16.88
CA GLN A 263 6.84 10.87 -15.67
C GLN A 263 5.82 9.80 -15.33
N GLN A 264 6.29 8.65 -14.83
CA GLN A 264 5.46 7.50 -14.49
C GLN A 264 5.56 7.15 -13.02
N TYR A 265 4.46 7.30 -12.28
CA TYR A 265 4.38 6.95 -10.87
C TYR A 265 3.27 5.92 -10.59
N ALA A 266 3.58 4.94 -9.74
CA ALA A 266 2.61 3.97 -9.22
C ALA A 266 1.65 4.64 -8.23
N GLY A 267 0.37 4.28 -8.27
CA GLY A 267 -0.65 4.87 -7.38
C GLY A 267 -0.55 4.42 -5.94
N GLY A 268 -1.38 5.04 -5.09
CA GLY A 268 -1.51 4.72 -3.68
C GLY A 268 -1.82 3.24 -3.45
N SER A 269 -1.07 2.58 -2.58
CA SER A 269 -1.15 1.15 -2.31
C SER A 269 -0.76 0.86 -0.86
N ASN A 270 -1.36 -0.16 -0.24
CA ASN A 270 -0.98 -0.61 1.10
C ASN A 270 0.47 -1.12 1.16
N ALA A 271 1.10 -1.44 0.02
CA ALA A 271 2.54 -1.76 -0.02
C ALA A 271 3.45 -0.55 0.33
N GLN A 272 2.88 0.66 0.34
CA GLN A 272 3.52 1.90 0.78
C GLN A 272 3.37 2.12 2.31
N SER A 273 2.67 1.24 3.03
CA SER A 273 2.69 1.19 4.50
C SER A 273 4.06 0.71 4.97
N SER A 274 4.73 1.53 5.78
CA SER A 274 6.02 1.16 6.39
C SER A 274 5.86 0.09 7.47
N LEU A 275 4.71 0.04 8.15
CA LEU A 275 4.41 -0.95 9.18
C LEU A 275 4.46 -2.37 8.66
N ILE A 276 3.84 -2.64 7.50
CA ILE A 276 3.83 -3.99 6.93
C ILE A 276 5.27 -4.46 6.67
N GLN A 277 6.12 -3.60 6.09
CA GLN A 277 7.53 -3.94 5.85
C GLN A 277 8.35 -4.05 7.14
N ALA A 278 8.05 -3.23 8.16
CA ALA A 278 8.73 -3.32 9.45
C ALA A 278 8.46 -4.67 10.13
N LEU A 279 7.21 -5.17 10.08
CA LEU A 279 6.86 -6.50 10.60
C LEU A 279 7.61 -7.61 9.87
N ASP A 280 7.73 -7.51 8.54
CA ASP A 280 8.50 -8.44 7.75
C ASP A 280 9.98 -8.46 8.17
N ILE A 281 10.59 -7.28 8.34
CA ILE A 281 11.99 -7.16 8.77
C ILE A 281 12.19 -7.70 10.18
N LEU A 282 11.29 -7.41 11.12
CA LEU A 282 11.35 -7.91 12.50
C LEU A 282 11.31 -9.44 12.56
N LEU A 283 10.49 -10.06 11.71
CA LEU A 283 10.32 -11.52 11.67
C LEU A 283 11.26 -12.21 10.67
N GLY A 284 12.14 -11.46 10.00
CA GLY A 284 13.10 -12.00 9.03
C GLY A 284 12.44 -12.57 7.76
N VAL A 285 11.32 -11.98 7.32
CA VAL A 285 10.65 -12.31 6.07
C VAL A 285 11.27 -11.51 4.91
N GLU A 286 11.67 -12.23 3.86
CA GLU A 286 12.26 -11.65 2.65
C GLU A 286 11.30 -11.79 1.46
N HIS A 287 11.31 -10.77 0.60
CA HIS A 287 10.44 -10.67 -0.57
C HIS A 287 11.24 -10.61 -1.86
N PHE A 288 10.90 -11.46 -2.83
CA PHE A 288 11.60 -11.58 -4.11
C PHE A 288 10.80 -10.99 -5.27
N ALA A 289 11.46 -10.80 -6.42
CA ALA A 289 10.78 -10.41 -7.66
C ALA A 289 9.68 -11.42 -8.03
N MET A 290 8.64 -10.94 -8.72
CA MET A 290 7.47 -11.76 -9.03
C MET A 290 7.87 -13.01 -9.82
N GLY A 291 7.44 -14.19 -9.36
CA GLY A 291 7.74 -15.47 -10.04
C GLY A 291 9.13 -16.05 -9.75
N HIS A 292 9.99 -15.33 -9.04
CA HIS A 292 11.26 -15.85 -8.54
C HIS A 292 11.08 -16.45 -7.15
N LYS A 293 11.78 -17.56 -6.88
CA LYS A 293 11.88 -18.17 -5.55
C LYS A 293 13.28 -17.93 -4.98
N LYS A 294 13.41 -18.05 -3.66
CA LYS A 294 14.69 -17.99 -2.96
C LYS A 294 15.74 -18.86 -3.69
N PRO A 295 16.90 -18.31 -4.11
CA PRO A 295 17.96 -19.11 -4.67
C PRO A 295 18.45 -20.15 -3.63
N GLN A 296 18.84 -21.33 -4.09
CA GLN A 296 19.15 -22.52 -3.26
C GLN A 296 20.40 -22.38 -2.38
N GLN A 297 20.97 -21.18 -2.23
CA GLN A 297 22.11 -20.91 -1.34
C GLN A 297 21.64 -20.36 0.01
N ASP A 298 22.17 -20.95 1.08
CA ASP A 298 21.79 -20.74 2.49
C ASP A 298 22.09 -19.33 3.06
N ALA A 299 22.60 -18.40 2.25
CA ALA A 299 22.94 -17.07 2.72
C ALA A 299 21.78 -16.08 2.52
N ILE A 300 21.20 -15.68 3.66
CA ILE A 300 20.44 -14.43 3.81
C ILE A 300 21.36 -13.30 3.32
N SER A 301 21.10 -12.79 2.12
CA SER A 301 21.92 -11.76 1.51
C SER A 301 21.03 -10.61 1.11
N ALA A 302 21.30 -9.43 1.64
CA ALA A 302 20.64 -8.18 1.29
C ALA A 302 20.61 -7.90 -0.24
N LYS A 303 21.44 -8.60 -1.04
CA LYS A 303 21.46 -8.50 -2.50
C LYS A 303 20.39 -9.31 -3.24
N SER A 304 19.83 -10.40 -2.66
CA SER A 304 18.86 -11.24 -3.38
C SER A 304 17.44 -10.67 -3.41
N ALA A 305 17.14 -9.70 -2.53
CA ALA A 305 15.83 -9.05 -2.41
C ALA A 305 15.71 -7.72 -3.18
N SER A 306 16.76 -7.23 -3.85
CA SER A 306 16.83 -5.84 -4.35
C SER A 306 15.77 -5.47 -5.41
N ASN A 307 15.09 -6.45 -6.02
CA ASN A 307 14.22 -6.24 -7.18
C ASN A 307 12.74 -6.60 -6.92
N SER A 308 12.32 -6.63 -5.65
CA SER A 308 10.91 -6.85 -5.33
C SER A 308 10.12 -5.54 -5.37
N PHE A 309 8.89 -5.57 -5.91
CA PHE A 309 7.97 -4.44 -5.95
C PHE A 309 7.82 -3.74 -4.58
N ILE A 310 7.91 -4.50 -3.48
CA ILE A 310 7.81 -3.96 -2.12
C ILE A 310 8.98 -3.02 -1.79
N ASN A 311 10.18 -3.26 -2.33
CA ASN A 311 11.32 -2.36 -2.17
C ASN A 311 11.16 -1.08 -2.98
N ASP A 312 10.62 -1.15 -4.20
CA ASP A 312 10.27 0.06 -4.97
C ASP A 312 9.27 0.94 -4.22
N MET A 313 8.31 0.32 -3.52
CA MET A 313 7.32 1.05 -2.70
C MET A 313 7.93 1.77 -1.51
N ARG A 314 9.17 1.46 -1.09
CA ARG A 314 9.87 2.29 -0.10
C ARG A 314 10.04 3.71 -0.63
N MET A 315 10.25 3.91 -1.93
CA MET A 315 10.37 5.26 -2.53
C MET A 315 9.09 6.10 -2.43
N TYR A 316 7.97 5.49 -2.03
CA TYR A 316 6.68 6.12 -1.81
C TYR A 316 6.38 6.32 -0.30
N MET A 317 7.34 6.01 0.58
CA MET A 317 7.28 6.25 2.01
C MET A 317 8.02 7.54 2.38
N PRO A 318 7.61 8.23 3.46
CA PRO A 318 8.39 9.35 4.01
C PRO A 318 9.85 8.97 4.21
N ARG A 319 10.76 9.92 4.00
CA ARG A 319 12.21 9.68 4.04
C ARG A 319 12.64 9.02 5.36
N GLU A 320 12.17 9.56 6.47
CA GLU A 320 12.49 9.08 7.81
C GLU A 320 12.02 7.64 8.02
N HIS A 321 10.88 7.26 7.44
CA HIS A 321 10.37 5.89 7.52
C HIS A 321 11.26 4.92 6.73
N ARG A 322 11.73 5.32 5.54
CA ARG A 322 12.69 4.50 4.78
C ARG A 322 13.99 4.31 5.55
N GLU A 323 14.53 5.40 6.11
CA GLU A 323 15.76 5.37 6.89
C GLU A 323 15.61 4.48 8.14
N PHE A 324 14.45 4.52 8.80
CA PHE A 324 14.11 3.60 9.88
C PHE A 324 14.11 2.14 9.41
N LEU A 325 13.44 1.81 8.30
CA LEU A 325 13.41 0.44 7.78
C LEU A 325 14.80 -0.08 7.43
N VAL A 326 15.66 0.77 6.84
CA VAL A 326 17.06 0.42 6.56
C VAL A 326 17.83 0.14 7.84
N HIS A 327 17.70 0.99 8.86
CA HIS A 327 18.37 0.78 10.14
C HIS A 327 17.84 -0.48 10.84
N LEU A 328 16.52 -0.67 10.88
CA LEU A 328 15.88 -1.86 11.45
C LEU A 328 16.40 -3.14 10.80
N GLN A 329 16.56 -3.14 9.48
CA GLN A 329 17.09 -4.29 8.72
C GLN A 329 18.54 -4.64 9.10
N GLN A 330 19.36 -3.66 9.48
CA GLN A 330 20.74 -3.88 9.90
C GLN A 330 20.85 -4.48 11.31
N VAL A 331 19.87 -4.22 12.18
CA VAL A 331 19.89 -4.64 13.58
C VAL A 331 19.03 -5.86 13.88
N SER A 332 18.04 -6.17 13.03
CA SER A 332 17.13 -7.30 13.23
C SER A 332 17.90 -8.62 13.36
N ASN A 333 17.66 -9.34 14.45
CA ASN A 333 18.37 -10.57 14.81
C ASN A 333 17.45 -11.64 15.45
N VAL A 334 16.15 -11.37 15.56
CA VAL A 334 15.21 -12.21 16.32
C VAL A 334 15.10 -13.61 15.71
N ARG A 335 14.96 -13.70 14.38
CA ARG A 335 14.90 -14.99 13.67
C ARG A 335 16.17 -15.83 13.88
N ASP A 336 17.35 -15.21 13.75
CA ASP A 336 18.63 -15.90 13.92
C ASP A 336 18.80 -16.37 15.36
N TYR A 337 18.41 -15.52 16.33
CA TYR A 337 18.40 -15.87 17.74
C TYR A 337 17.53 -17.10 18.01
N VAL A 338 16.27 -17.11 17.56
CA VAL A 338 15.34 -18.26 17.72
C VAL A 338 15.90 -19.50 17.03
N THR A 339 16.46 -19.37 15.82
CA THR A 339 17.03 -20.49 15.06
C THR A 339 18.22 -21.12 15.76
N ASN A 340 19.04 -20.33 16.46
CA ASN A 340 20.16 -20.83 17.25
C ASN A 340 19.73 -21.43 18.61
N HIS A 341 18.48 -21.24 19.02
CA HIS A 341 17.91 -21.73 20.28
C HIS A 341 16.73 -22.68 20.05
N ARG A 342 16.75 -23.47 18.97
CA ARG A 342 15.67 -24.42 18.61
C ARG A 342 15.33 -25.46 19.67
N SER A 343 16.25 -25.75 20.60
CA SER A 343 15.97 -26.62 21.75
C SER A 343 14.98 -26.01 22.74
N ASN A 344 14.75 -24.69 22.69
CA ASN A 344 13.67 -24.02 23.42
C ASN A 344 12.40 -24.05 22.58
N GLU A 345 11.55 -25.04 22.84
CA GLU A 345 10.30 -25.27 22.10
C GLU A 345 9.34 -24.09 22.24
N ASN A 346 9.20 -23.52 23.45
CA ASN A 346 8.30 -22.40 23.72
C ASN A 346 8.70 -21.13 22.93
N LEU A 347 10.01 -20.85 22.87
CA LEU A 347 10.54 -19.74 22.09
C LEU A 347 10.28 -19.93 20.58
N THR A 348 10.50 -21.14 20.09
CA THR A 348 10.27 -21.49 18.69
C THR A 348 8.79 -21.40 18.32
N LEU A 349 7.91 -21.89 19.20
CA LEU A 349 6.46 -21.82 19.05
C LEU A 349 5.97 -20.36 18.99
N ALA A 350 6.46 -19.49 19.88
CA ALA A 350 6.09 -18.08 19.89
C ALA A 350 6.50 -17.35 18.59
N PHE A 351 7.67 -17.67 18.05
CA PHE A 351 8.12 -17.14 16.75
C PHE A 351 7.25 -17.65 15.59
N ASP A 352 6.99 -18.97 15.55
CA ASP A 352 6.13 -19.56 14.52
C ASP A 352 4.68 -19.05 14.60
N ALA A 353 4.19 -18.72 15.80
CA ALA A 353 2.89 -18.07 16.00
C ALA A 353 2.86 -16.67 15.37
N CYS A 354 3.93 -15.86 15.48
CA CYS A 354 4.02 -14.57 14.80
C CYS A 354 3.87 -14.74 13.27
N LEU A 355 4.58 -15.72 12.69
CA LEU A 355 4.52 -16.01 11.26
C LEU A 355 3.14 -16.53 10.84
N ALA A 356 2.49 -17.34 11.69
CA ALA A 356 1.13 -17.81 11.46
C ALA A 356 0.13 -16.64 11.43
N MET A 357 0.23 -15.71 12.39
CA MET A 357 -0.64 -14.53 12.44
C MET A 357 -0.38 -13.60 11.24
N LEU A 358 0.88 -13.41 10.85
CA LEU A 358 1.22 -12.61 9.66
C LEU A 358 0.73 -13.25 8.36
N LYS A 359 0.82 -14.59 8.25
CA LYS A 359 0.25 -15.33 7.12
C LYS A 359 -1.27 -15.18 7.07
N SER A 360 -1.94 -15.34 8.21
CA SER A 360 -3.40 -15.17 8.35
C SER A 360 -3.85 -13.76 7.96
N PHE A 361 -3.13 -12.72 8.41
CA PHE A 361 -3.34 -11.34 7.97
C PHE A 361 -3.26 -11.20 6.45
N ARG A 362 -2.25 -11.81 5.80
CA ARG A 362 -2.10 -11.79 4.34
C ARG A 362 -3.23 -12.55 3.63
N ASP A 363 -3.72 -13.65 4.19
CA ASP A 363 -4.90 -14.36 3.69
C ASP A 363 -6.16 -13.48 3.79
N LYS A 364 -6.39 -12.79 4.93
CA LYS A 364 -7.47 -11.80 5.10
C LYS A 364 -7.36 -10.68 4.04
N HIS A 365 -6.16 -10.18 3.78
CA HIS A 365 -5.93 -9.18 2.73
C HIS A 365 -6.26 -9.71 1.32
N ILE A 366 -5.89 -10.96 1.00
CA ILE A 366 -6.28 -11.59 -0.27
C ILE A 366 -7.80 -11.69 -0.39
N GLN A 367 -8.52 -11.99 0.70
CA GLN A 367 -9.99 -12.02 0.70
C GLN A 367 -10.59 -10.64 0.39
N ILE A 368 -10.11 -9.59 1.06
CA ILE A 368 -10.51 -8.20 0.78
C ILE A 368 -10.27 -7.86 -0.69
N VAL A 369 -9.05 -8.07 -1.20
CA VAL A 369 -8.72 -7.76 -2.62
C VAL A 369 -9.58 -8.56 -3.59
N SER A 370 -9.86 -9.83 -3.27
CA SER A 370 -10.74 -10.67 -4.09
C SER A 370 -12.15 -10.07 -4.16
N ARG A 371 -12.72 -9.63 -3.04
CA ARG A 371 -14.08 -9.09 -2.97
C ARG A 371 -14.20 -7.67 -3.54
N TYR A 372 -13.25 -6.80 -3.23
CA TYR A 372 -13.25 -5.37 -3.58
C TYR A 372 -12.73 -5.10 -4.98
N VAL A 373 -11.92 -6.00 -5.56
CA VAL A 373 -11.34 -5.81 -6.89
C VAL A 373 -11.76 -6.90 -7.86
N ILE A 374 -11.41 -8.14 -7.59
CA ILE A 374 -11.56 -9.24 -8.57
C ILE A 374 -13.02 -9.53 -8.87
N LEU A 375 -13.86 -9.69 -7.83
CA LEU A 375 -15.29 -9.93 -8.01
C LEU A 375 -15.99 -8.74 -8.66
N GLN A 376 -15.61 -7.50 -8.33
CA GLN A 376 -16.22 -6.30 -8.92
C GLN A 376 -15.87 -6.13 -10.40
N ALA A 377 -14.63 -6.45 -10.79
CA ALA A 377 -14.18 -6.44 -12.18
C ALA A 377 -14.92 -7.49 -13.04
N ASN A 378 -15.26 -8.63 -12.45
CA ASN A 378 -15.93 -9.74 -13.12
C ASN A 378 -17.46 -9.64 -13.15
N LYS A 379 -18.07 -8.68 -12.43
CA LYS A 379 -19.52 -8.45 -12.48
C LYS A 379 -19.92 -8.01 -13.90
N LYS A 380 -20.82 -8.77 -14.52
CA LYS A 380 -21.45 -8.36 -15.79
C LYS A 380 -22.21 -7.05 -15.56
N PRO A 381 -22.14 -6.08 -16.48
CA PRO A 381 -22.97 -4.89 -16.38
C PRO A 381 -24.45 -5.30 -16.32
N LEU A 382 -25.19 -4.70 -15.39
CA LEU A 382 -26.64 -4.84 -15.32
C LEU A 382 -27.24 -4.31 -16.63
N SER A 383 -27.63 -5.24 -17.51
CA SER A 383 -28.41 -5.06 -18.74
C SER A 383 -27.97 -3.97 -19.75
N GLY A 384 -27.44 -4.41 -20.91
CA GLY A 384 -27.82 -3.87 -22.23
C GLY A 384 -27.54 -2.41 -22.63
N GLY A 385 -26.92 -1.57 -21.79
CA GLY A 385 -26.64 -0.17 -22.14
C GLY A 385 -25.22 0.26 -21.77
N LYS A 386 -24.63 1.16 -22.57
CA LYS A 386 -23.48 1.97 -22.13
C LYS A 386 -23.87 2.57 -20.77
N SER A 387 -23.21 2.17 -19.69
CA SER A 387 -23.51 2.70 -18.36
C SER A 387 -23.44 4.22 -18.43
N LYS A 388 -24.58 4.90 -18.24
CA LYS A 388 -24.64 6.38 -18.19
C LYS A 388 -23.95 6.93 -16.94
N THR A 389 -23.66 6.06 -15.97
CA THR A 389 -22.92 6.37 -14.76
C THR A 389 -21.44 6.43 -15.09
N LEU A 390 -20.84 7.60 -14.83
CA LEU A 390 -19.43 7.90 -15.01
C LEU A 390 -18.51 6.85 -14.38
N ARG A 391 -17.59 6.32 -15.20
CA ARG A 391 -16.48 5.45 -14.78
C ARG A 391 -15.19 6.06 -15.33
N SER A 392 -14.27 6.43 -14.44
CA SER A 392 -12.94 6.95 -14.79
C SER A 392 -11.85 5.96 -14.39
N GLY A 393 -10.65 6.14 -14.94
CA GLY A 393 -9.43 5.41 -14.59
C GLY A 393 -9.54 3.88 -14.70
N LEU A 394 -8.97 3.17 -13.72
CA LEU A 394 -8.90 1.71 -13.66
C LEU A 394 -10.26 0.97 -13.71
N SER A 395 -11.38 1.69 -13.56
CA SER A 395 -12.74 1.12 -13.62
C SER A 395 -13.35 1.12 -15.03
N LYS A 396 -12.68 1.72 -16.03
CA LYS A 396 -13.13 1.75 -17.44
C LYS A 396 -13.03 0.39 -18.16
N GLY A 397 -12.07 -0.46 -17.78
CA GLY A 397 -11.83 -1.74 -18.44
C GLY A 397 -12.84 -2.83 -18.04
N GLN A 398 -13.53 -3.43 -19.03
CA GLN A 398 -14.34 -4.64 -18.87
C GLN A 398 -13.63 -5.85 -19.48
N GLY A 399 -13.64 -7.00 -18.80
CA GLY A 399 -13.29 -8.30 -19.39
C GLY A 399 -12.10 -9.04 -18.75
N LYS A 400 -11.94 -10.32 -19.13
CA LYS A 400 -11.04 -11.39 -18.63
C LYS A 400 -9.52 -11.09 -18.63
N LYS A 401 -9.08 -9.83 -18.58
CA LYS A 401 -7.67 -9.47 -18.39
C LYS A 401 -7.31 -9.54 -16.91
N GLU A 402 -6.05 -9.87 -16.64
CA GLU A 402 -5.47 -9.94 -15.30
C GLU A 402 -5.60 -8.58 -14.60
N GLN A 403 -6.16 -8.58 -13.39
CA GLN A 403 -6.50 -7.34 -12.68
C GLN A 403 -5.26 -6.74 -12.02
N LYS A 404 -4.97 -5.48 -12.38
CA LYS A 404 -3.85 -4.72 -11.83
C LYS A 404 -4.24 -3.93 -10.58
N GLY A 405 -3.34 -3.81 -9.61
CA GLY A 405 -3.49 -2.91 -8.47
C GLY A 405 -3.38 -1.44 -8.87
N THR A 406 -3.74 -0.54 -7.96
CA THR A 406 -3.46 0.91 -8.10
C THR A 406 -1.95 1.19 -8.20
N GLY A 407 -1.13 0.35 -7.56
CA GLY A 407 0.33 0.31 -7.72
C GLY A 407 0.84 -0.36 -9.01
N GLY A 408 -0.05 -0.90 -9.86
CA GLY A 408 0.30 -1.45 -11.18
C GLY A 408 0.68 -2.93 -11.24
N THR A 409 0.71 -3.67 -10.13
CA THR A 409 1.05 -5.11 -10.09
C THR A 409 -0.14 -6.03 -10.38
N SER A 410 0.12 -7.24 -10.88
CA SER A 410 -0.90 -8.31 -10.87
C SER A 410 -1.20 -8.71 -9.43
N LEU A 411 -2.44 -8.45 -8.99
CA LEU A 411 -2.80 -8.44 -7.57
C LEU A 411 -2.68 -9.81 -6.90
N ILE A 412 -3.35 -10.83 -7.46
CA ILE A 412 -3.48 -12.14 -6.78
C ILE A 412 -2.16 -12.93 -6.76
N PRO A 413 -1.40 -13.06 -7.87
CA PRO A 413 -0.11 -13.75 -7.85
C PRO A 413 0.88 -13.09 -6.88
N PHE A 414 0.97 -11.76 -6.89
CA PHE A 414 1.83 -11.00 -5.99
C PHE A 414 1.50 -11.28 -4.52
N LEU A 415 0.23 -11.12 -4.13
CA LEU A 415 -0.20 -11.30 -2.75
C LEU A 415 -0.02 -12.75 -2.27
N LYS A 416 -0.29 -13.73 -3.15
CA LYS A 416 -0.03 -15.15 -2.85
C LYS A 416 1.46 -15.42 -2.64
N GLN A 417 2.32 -14.86 -3.50
CA GLN A 417 3.77 -14.99 -3.35
C GLN A 417 4.21 -14.43 -2.00
N CYS A 418 3.81 -13.21 -1.63
CA CYS A 418 4.15 -12.65 -0.32
C CYS A 418 3.69 -13.55 0.83
N ARG A 419 2.44 -14.02 0.82
CA ARG A 419 1.92 -14.94 1.84
C ARG A 419 2.73 -16.24 1.94
N ASP A 420 3.12 -16.81 0.81
CA ASP A 420 3.85 -18.07 0.76
C ASP A 420 5.30 -17.87 1.25
N GLU A 421 5.91 -16.73 0.91
CA GLU A 421 7.21 -16.29 1.42
C GLU A 421 7.20 -16.14 2.96
N THR A 422 6.15 -15.58 3.56
CA THR A 422 6.01 -15.52 5.04
C THR A 422 6.10 -16.90 5.69
N GLY A 423 5.37 -17.88 5.13
CA GLY A 423 5.33 -19.23 5.70
C GLY A 423 6.66 -19.98 5.57
N SER A 424 7.50 -19.61 4.60
CA SER A 424 8.79 -20.26 4.34
C SER A 424 9.87 -20.00 5.40
N VAL A 425 9.62 -19.02 6.29
CA VAL A 425 10.59 -18.50 7.27
C VAL A 425 10.56 -19.26 8.59
N ALA A 426 9.56 -20.14 8.78
CA ALA A 426 9.28 -20.87 10.01
C ALA A 426 10.52 -21.57 10.61
N ALA A 427 10.65 -21.47 11.93
CA ALA A 427 11.80 -21.95 12.67
C ALA A 427 11.71 -23.45 12.98
N SER A 428 10.52 -23.97 13.32
CA SER A 428 10.32 -25.41 13.54
C SER A 428 9.90 -26.16 12.27
N ASP A 429 10.14 -27.47 12.22
CA ASP A 429 9.71 -28.31 11.10
C ASP A 429 8.18 -28.49 11.08
N TRP A 430 7.54 -28.49 12.25
CA TRP A 430 6.08 -28.44 12.36
C TRP A 430 5.53 -27.13 11.78
N GLY A 431 6.13 -25.99 12.14
CA GLY A 431 5.76 -24.67 11.63
C GLY A 431 5.91 -24.58 10.12
N LYS A 432 7.03 -25.07 9.56
CA LYS A 432 7.21 -25.15 8.09
C LYS A 432 6.11 -25.98 7.44
N LYS A 433 5.77 -27.14 7.99
CA LYS A 433 4.72 -28.00 7.46
C LYS A 433 3.35 -27.32 7.52
N MET A 434 2.98 -26.77 8.66
CA MET A 434 1.69 -26.09 8.83
C MET A 434 1.56 -24.84 7.96
N LEU A 435 2.61 -24.02 7.87
CA LEU A 435 2.58 -22.76 7.12
C LEU A 435 2.79 -22.94 5.61
N SER A 436 3.29 -24.10 5.17
CA SER A 436 3.34 -24.49 3.76
C SER A 436 1.99 -24.97 3.22
N THR A 437 1.10 -25.45 4.09
CA THR A 437 -0.23 -25.93 3.70
C THR A 437 -1.17 -24.73 3.65
N GLY A 438 -1.67 -24.37 2.47
CA GLY A 438 -2.59 -23.24 2.34
C GLY A 438 -3.87 -23.46 3.13
N VAL A 439 -4.20 -22.57 4.07
CA VAL A 439 -5.39 -22.66 4.95
C VAL A 439 -6.71 -22.39 4.20
N LEU A 440 -6.69 -22.24 2.87
CA LEU A 440 -7.90 -22.07 2.07
C LEU A 440 -8.48 -23.42 1.61
N GLN A 441 -9.05 -24.17 2.56
CA GLN A 441 -10.26 -24.94 2.28
C GLN A 441 -11.44 -24.14 2.83
N VAL A 442 -11.98 -23.23 2.02
CA VAL A 442 -13.30 -22.67 2.27
C VAL A 442 -14.29 -23.83 2.14
N GLN A 443 -14.73 -24.38 3.27
CA GLN A 443 -15.92 -25.23 3.28
C GLN A 443 -17.08 -24.38 2.75
N SER A 444 -17.63 -24.80 1.62
CA SER A 444 -18.76 -24.17 0.95
C SER A 444 -20.06 -24.40 1.72
N SER A 445 -20.14 -23.93 2.95
CA SER A 445 -21.36 -23.98 3.77
C SER A 445 -21.67 -22.58 4.28
N SER A 446 -21.98 -21.67 3.37
CA SER A 446 -22.91 -20.58 3.67
C SER A 446 -24.09 -20.70 2.72
N SER A 447 -25.25 -20.92 3.31
CA SER A 447 -26.55 -20.91 2.66
C SER A 447 -26.84 -19.50 2.16
N ILE A 448 -26.38 -19.20 0.93
CA ILE A 448 -26.97 -18.14 0.13
C ILE A 448 -28.32 -18.66 -0.39
N VAL A 449 -29.39 -18.12 0.17
CA VAL A 449 -30.74 -18.22 -0.38
C VAL A 449 -30.71 -17.56 -1.76
N GLY A 450 -30.95 -18.33 -2.82
CA GLY A 450 -31.19 -17.75 -4.15
C GLY A 450 -30.66 -18.48 -5.38
N ILE A 451 -30.07 -19.67 -5.29
CA ILE A 451 -29.69 -20.46 -6.48
C ILE A 451 -30.31 -21.84 -6.42
N ARG A 452 -31.37 -22.03 -7.21
CA ARG A 452 -32.05 -23.30 -7.42
C ARG A 452 -31.10 -24.22 -8.19
N LYS A 453 -30.71 -25.34 -7.57
CA LYS A 453 -29.86 -26.38 -8.13
C LYS A 453 -30.59 -27.08 -9.29
N GLN A 454 -30.12 -26.96 -10.53
CA GLN A 454 -30.45 -27.91 -11.59
C GLN A 454 -29.56 -29.15 -11.41
N ARG A 455 -30.21 -30.33 -11.40
CA ARG A 455 -29.57 -31.65 -11.29
C ARG A 455 -28.71 -31.93 -12.51
N GLU A 456 -27.55 -32.54 -12.27
CA GLU A 456 -26.73 -33.24 -13.25
C GLU A 456 -27.42 -34.57 -13.63
N GLU A 457 -27.50 -34.83 -14.93
CA GLU A 457 -27.55 -36.18 -15.49
C GLU A 457 -26.38 -36.34 -16.45
N ASP A 458 -25.75 -37.52 -16.36
CA ASP A 458 -24.52 -37.96 -17.00
C ASP A 458 -24.51 -37.86 -18.53
N GLN A 459 -23.32 -37.63 -19.11
CA GLN A 459 -22.67 -38.61 -20.00
C GLN A 459 -21.27 -38.18 -20.48
N CYS A 460 -20.39 -39.18 -20.57
CA CYS A 460 -19.00 -39.17 -21.01
C CYS A 460 -18.74 -38.52 -22.37
N THR A 461 -17.57 -37.89 -22.52
CA THR A 461 -16.58 -38.25 -23.56
C THR A 461 -15.24 -37.55 -23.33
N GLU A 462 -14.16 -38.33 -23.40
CA GLU A 462 -12.77 -37.88 -23.42
C GLU A 462 -12.46 -37.05 -24.68
N GLN A 463 -11.65 -35.98 -24.55
CA GLN A 463 -10.59 -35.66 -25.51
C GLN A 463 -9.68 -34.48 -25.09
N ASN A 464 -8.37 -34.76 -25.08
CA ASN A 464 -7.22 -33.91 -25.38
C ASN A 464 -7.05 -32.52 -24.73
N SER A 465 -6.21 -32.48 -23.69
CA SER A 465 -5.60 -31.26 -23.17
C SER A 465 -4.53 -30.70 -24.13
N LYS A 466 -4.79 -29.54 -24.75
CA LYS A 466 -3.72 -28.64 -25.23
C LYS A 466 -3.41 -27.62 -24.15
N ARG A 467 -2.25 -27.78 -23.52
CA ARG A 467 -1.66 -26.87 -22.53
C ARG A 467 -1.36 -25.52 -23.20
N ALA A 468 -2.14 -24.48 -22.87
CA ALA A 468 -1.87 -23.13 -23.34
C ALA A 468 -0.61 -22.59 -22.63
N LYS A 469 0.41 -22.21 -23.43
CA LYS A 469 1.58 -21.44 -22.98
C LYS A 469 1.10 -20.10 -22.41
N VAL A 470 1.35 -19.88 -21.13
CA VAL A 470 1.17 -18.61 -20.43
C VAL A 470 2.29 -17.66 -20.91
N GLY A 471 1.91 -16.52 -21.50
CA GLY A 471 2.85 -15.50 -21.97
C GLY A 471 3.48 -14.73 -20.82
N LEU A 472 4.77 -14.42 -20.97
CA LEU A 472 5.61 -13.69 -20.02
C LEU A 472 5.06 -12.28 -19.77
N ALA A 473 4.89 -11.93 -18.49
CA ALA A 473 4.76 -10.54 -18.07
C ALA A 473 6.12 -9.85 -18.20
N GLY A 474 6.12 -8.66 -18.81
CA GLY A 474 7.31 -7.87 -19.11
C GLY A 474 8.16 -7.59 -17.87
N ASP A 475 9.46 -7.73 -18.07
CA ASP A 475 10.53 -7.59 -17.09
C ASP A 475 10.62 -6.14 -16.58
N TRP A 476 10.92 -5.97 -15.29
CA TRP A 476 11.11 -4.67 -14.62
C TRP A 476 12.57 -4.22 -14.72
N SER A 477 13.18 -4.34 -15.89
CA SER A 477 14.58 -3.95 -16.13
C SER A 477 14.66 -2.77 -17.08
N SER A 478 15.27 -1.69 -16.57
CA SER A 478 15.79 -0.57 -17.33
C SER A 478 16.90 -1.02 -18.27
N PHE A 479 16.84 -0.63 -19.54
CA PHE A 479 17.99 -0.54 -20.42
C PHE A 479 17.88 0.73 -21.26
N ASP A 480 18.91 1.57 -21.18
CA ASP A 480 19.76 1.88 -22.32
C ASP A 480 21.06 2.49 -21.77
N ASP A 481 22.01 1.60 -21.44
CA ASP A 481 23.44 1.82 -21.68
C ASP A 481 23.81 0.66 -22.62
N ASP A 482 24.17 0.97 -23.86
CA ASP A 482 25.44 0.55 -24.44
C ASP A 482 25.58 0.95 -25.91
N ASP A 483 26.64 1.72 -26.10
CA ASP A 483 27.56 1.89 -27.22
C ASP A 483 27.43 1.05 -28.51
N GLU A 484 27.79 1.76 -29.59
CA GLU A 484 28.12 1.30 -30.94
C GLU A 484 28.94 0.00 -30.98
N ILE A 485 28.54 -0.98 -31.80
CA ILE A 485 29.46 -1.67 -32.75
C ILE A 485 28.72 -2.04 -34.04
N VAL A 486 29.33 -1.58 -35.13
CA VAL A 486 29.08 -1.82 -36.56
C VAL A 486 29.05 -3.30 -36.96
N SER A 487 28.09 -3.73 -37.79
CA SER A 487 28.40 -4.64 -38.91
C SER A 487 27.39 -4.57 -40.06
N ARG A 488 27.94 -4.85 -41.25
CA ARG A 488 27.48 -4.56 -42.60
C ARG A 488 26.36 -5.47 -43.13
N SER A 489 25.54 -4.84 -43.98
CA SER A 489 25.03 -5.28 -45.30
C SER A 489 24.62 -6.74 -45.57
N SER A 490 23.41 -6.88 -46.14
CA SER A 490 22.94 -7.73 -47.26
C SER A 490 21.48 -8.06 -46.94
N GLY A 491 20.44 -7.86 -47.75
CA GLY A 491 20.26 -7.71 -49.18
C GLY A 491 18.94 -8.44 -49.52
N HIS A 492 18.04 -7.74 -50.23
CA HIS A 492 16.85 -8.17 -51.01
C HIS A 492 16.07 -9.44 -50.56
N TRP A 493 14.76 -9.39 -50.31
CA TRP A 493 13.64 -8.83 -51.08
C TRP A 493 12.53 -8.29 -50.19
#